data_AF-A0A7X8IM85-F1
#
_entry.id   AF-A0A7X8IM85-F1
#
_cell.length_a   1.000
_cell.length_b   1.000
_cell.length_c   1.000
_cell.angle_alpha   90.00
_cell.angle_beta   90.00
_cell.angle_gamma   90.00
#
_symmetry.space_group_name_H-M   'P 1'
#
loop_
_entity.id
_entity.type
_entity.pdbx_description
1 polymer ?
#
loop_
_entity_poly.entity_id
_entity_poly.type
_entity_poly.pdbx_seq_one_letter_code
_entity_poly.pdbx_strand_id
1 'polypeptide(L)'
;SETTFMPMDFEFPELSKNLKSIGINVVSDMKDIRFNKEIEGNISYEEFINEFAEEINNFLSNQNNYQIIFFPHIFSDLLAIYEVLDAIDDRFRRTRIVVSPCLTGAGSEEYIFGLYKECDIVMGMRFHSNVCSIAQNIPTIALCSYKKILDLYKEIGLLDRVVEVNKNGFRKILGQKIENTLDDLDIIKNQYKKVNENIRTEGNIFYNEVKKWYQKTCKKHM
;
A
#
# COMPACT_ATOMS: atom_id res chain seq x y z
N SER A 1 -22.59 -22.44 -10.87
CA SER A 1 -23.08 -22.11 -9.51
C SER A 1 -22.47 -20.78 -9.13
N GLU A 2 -23.27 -19.72 -9.09
CA GLU A 2 -22.83 -18.44 -8.54
C GLU A 2 -22.67 -18.62 -7.03
N THR A 3 -21.45 -18.88 -6.58
CA THR A 3 -21.09 -18.73 -5.17
C THR A 3 -21.22 -17.25 -4.83
N THR A 4 -22.35 -16.90 -4.24
CA THR A 4 -22.54 -15.63 -3.55
C THR A 4 -21.52 -15.61 -2.42
N PHE A 5 -20.45 -14.83 -2.59
CA PHE A 5 -19.46 -14.61 -1.55
C PHE A 5 -20.18 -13.92 -0.38
N MET A 6 -20.46 -14.66 0.69
CA MET A 6 -20.87 -14.05 1.95
C MET A 6 -19.64 -13.40 2.54
N PRO A 7 -19.63 -12.09 2.82
CA PRO A 7 -18.52 -11.46 3.50
C PRO A 7 -18.35 -12.14 4.86
N MET A 8 -17.13 -12.61 5.14
CA MET A 8 -16.78 -13.14 6.44
C MET A 8 -16.62 -11.96 7.40
N ASP A 9 -17.43 -11.92 8.46
CA ASP A 9 -17.32 -10.89 9.50
C ASP A 9 -16.10 -11.20 10.37
N PHE A 10 -15.07 -10.37 10.25
CA PHE A 10 -13.88 -10.46 11.11
C PHE A 10 -13.95 -9.40 12.21
N GLU A 11 -13.58 -9.78 13.43
CA GLU A 11 -13.19 -8.81 14.45
C GLU A 11 -11.71 -8.47 14.25
N PHE A 12 -11.39 -7.18 14.08
CA PHE A 12 -10.03 -6.69 13.89
C PHE A 12 -9.48 -6.13 15.22
N PRO A 13 -8.73 -6.91 16.02
CA PRO A 13 -8.13 -6.43 17.26
C PRO A 13 -7.12 -5.29 17.07
N GLU A 14 -6.62 -5.09 15.85
CA GLU A 14 -5.72 -3.99 15.49
C GLU A 14 -6.44 -2.63 15.46
N LEU A 15 -7.77 -2.61 15.40
CA LEU A 15 -8.54 -1.38 15.33
C LEU A 15 -8.85 -0.82 16.72
N SER A 16 -8.41 0.42 16.96
CA SER A 16 -8.90 1.21 18.09
C SER A 16 -10.22 1.88 17.74
N LYS A 17 -11.25 1.66 18.55
CA LYS A 17 -12.62 2.20 18.32
C LYS A 17 -12.70 3.73 18.18
N ASN A 18 -11.69 4.45 18.69
CA ASN A 18 -11.68 5.92 18.72
C ASN A 18 -10.68 6.54 17.74
N LEU A 19 -9.95 5.73 16.96
CA LEU A 19 -8.91 6.20 16.05
C LEU A 19 -9.22 5.79 14.61
N LYS A 20 -8.91 6.68 13.70
CA LYS A 20 -8.81 6.39 12.27
C LYS A 20 -7.48 5.70 11.98
N SER A 21 -7.38 4.93 10.89
CA SER A 21 -6.20 4.12 10.62
C SER A 21 -5.48 4.52 9.33
N ILE A 22 -4.15 4.57 9.38
CA ILE A 22 -3.28 4.58 8.20
C ILE A 22 -2.57 3.23 8.12
N GLY A 23 -2.70 2.55 6.99
CA GLY A 23 -2.01 1.30 6.72
C GLY A 23 -0.64 1.54 6.09
N ILE A 24 0.40 0.87 6.58
CA ILE A 24 1.77 1.03 6.08
C ILE A 24 2.39 -0.33 5.76
N ASN A 25 2.95 -0.48 4.57
CA ASN A 25 3.86 -1.57 4.24
C ASN A 25 5.25 -1.03 3.87
N VAL A 26 6.26 -1.51 4.58
CA VAL A 26 7.69 -1.22 4.35
C VAL A 26 8.47 -2.52 4.10
N VAL A 27 9.62 -2.42 3.44
CA VAL A 27 10.45 -3.57 3.05
C VAL A 27 11.93 -3.36 3.38
N SER A 28 12.65 -4.46 3.53
CA SER A 28 14.10 -4.51 3.77
C SER A 28 14.83 -5.38 2.74
N ASP A 29 14.14 -5.90 1.72
CA ASP A 29 14.72 -6.72 0.67
C ASP A 29 15.43 -5.88 -0.41
N MET A 30 16.48 -6.43 -1.02
CA MET A 30 17.20 -5.78 -2.13
C MET A 30 17.66 -4.35 -1.82
N LYS A 31 18.14 -4.09 -0.59
CA LYS A 31 18.54 -2.75 -0.11
C LYS A 31 19.50 -2.07 -1.09
N ASP A 32 20.49 -2.80 -1.62
CA ASP A 32 21.49 -2.28 -2.56
C ASP A 32 20.90 -1.80 -3.89
N ILE A 33 19.74 -2.32 -4.30
CA ILE A 33 19.05 -1.90 -5.53
C ILE A 33 18.06 -0.78 -5.23
N ARG A 34 17.32 -0.90 -4.12
CA ARG A 34 16.27 0.05 -3.74
C ARG A 34 16.82 1.38 -3.25
N PHE A 35 17.95 1.35 -2.55
CA PHE A 35 18.56 2.46 -1.83
C PHE A 35 20.06 2.54 -2.17
N ASN A 36 20.37 2.49 -3.47
CA ASN A 36 21.74 2.58 -3.95
C ASN A 36 22.27 4.02 -3.79
N LYS A 37 23.15 4.24 -2.80
CA LYS A 37 23.77 5.55 -2.52
C LYS A 37 24.82 5.98 -3.57
N GLU A 38 25.25 5.07 -4.44
CA GLU A 38 26.16 5.40 -5.55
C GLU A 38 25.47 6.21 -6.65
N ILE A 39 24.14 6.17 -6.72
CA ILE A 39 23.35 6.97 -7.65
C ILE A 39 23.15 8.36 -7.06
N GLU A 40 23.52 9.40 -7.82
CA GLU A 40 23.35 10.79 -7.40
C GLU A 40 21.89 11.10 -7.02
N GLY A 41 21.72 11.73 -5.85
CA GLY A 41 20.41 12.10 -5.30
C GLY A 41 19.67 10.96 -4.58
N ASN A 42 20.21 9.73 -4.56
CA ASN A 42 19.65 8.65 -3.75
C ASN A 42 20.12 8.70 -2.30
N ILE A 43 19.31 8.12 -1.41
CA ILE A 43 19.64 7.88 0.00
C ILE A 43 19.92 6.41 0.27
N SER A 44 20.62 6.13 1.36
CA SER A 44 20.76 4.79 1.92
C SER A 44 19.47 4.31 2.59
N TYR A 45 19.43 3.01 2.86
CA TYR A 45 18.33 2.40 3.61
C TYR A 45 18.19 2.97 5.03
N GLU A 46 19.31 3.23 5.72
CA GLU A 46 19.31 3.79 7.07
C GLU A 46 18.75 5.22 7.08
N GLU A 47 19.14 6.04 6.11
CA GLU A 47 18.56 7.38 5.90
C GLU A 47 17.05 7.29 5.66
N PHE A 48 16.58 6.34 4.85
CA PHE A 48 15.15 6.10 4.65
C PHE A 48 14.44 5.75 5.97
N ILE A 49 14.98 4.82 6.76
CA ILE A 49 14.37 4.41 8.04
C ILE A 49 14.24 5.60 8.98
N ASN A 50 15.32 6.38 9.14
CA ASN A 50 15.33 7.53 10.04
C ASN A 50 14.38 8.63 9.58
N GLU A 51 14.42 9.02 8.30
CA GLU A 51 13.53 10.07 7.78
C GLU A 51 12.06 9.64 7.78
N PHE A 52 11.77 8.37 7.47
CA PHE A 52 10.40 7.85 7.48
C PHE A 52 9.84 7.75 8.90
N ALA A 53 10.64 7.30 9.88
CA ALA A 53 10.28 7.30 11.28
C ALA A 53 10.05 8.74 11.81
N GLU A 54 10.89 9.70 11.40
CA GLU A 54 10.70 11.10 11.77
C GLU A 54 9.40 11.68 11.19
N GLU A 55 9.03 11.30 9.97
CA GLU A 55 7.74 11.70 9.40
C GLU A 55 6.55 11.06 10.12
N ILE A 56 6.66 9.78 10.50
CA ILE A 56 5.63 9.13 11.33
C ILE A 56 5.48 9.83 12.68
N ASN A 57 6.59 10.17 13.33
CA ASN A 57 6.58 10.92 14.59
C ASN A 57 5.91 12.28 14.43
N ASN A 58 6.25 13.02 13.37
CA ASN A 58 5.65 14.31 13.05
C ASN A 58 4.15 14.19 12.81
N PHE A 59 3.74 13.26 11.93
CA PHE A 59 2.35 12.99 11.62
C PHE A 59 1.54 12.68 12.89
N LEU A 60 1.99 11.71 13.68
CA LEU A 60 1.28 11.30 14.90
C LEU A 60 1.24 12.44 15.92
N SER A 61 2.30 13.23 16.07
CA SER A 61 2.29 14.40 16.98
C SER A 61 1.23 15.43 16.61
N ASN A 62 0.95 15.59 15.31
CA ASN A 62 -0.01 16.57 14.81
C ASN A 62 -1.43 15.99 14.68
N GLN A 63 -1.58 14.67 14.55
CA GLN A 63 -2.85 13.98 14.29
C GLN A 63 -3.23 13.05 15.44
N ASN A 64 -3.96 13.61 16.42
CA ASN A 64 -4.30 12.88 17.65
C ASN A 64 -5.36 11.79 17.51
N ASN A 65 -6.11 11.81 16.42
CA ASN A 65 -7.20 10.89 16.11
C ASN A 65 -6.80 9.76 15.14
N TYR A 66 -5.51 9.58 14.86
CA TYR A 66 -5.01 8.51 13.99
C TYR A 66 -4.15 7.49 14.72
N GLN A 67 -4.21 6.25 14.24
CA GLN A 67 -3.26 5.17 14.50
C GLN A 67 -2.59 4.71 13.20
N ILE A 68 -1.47 4.02 13.34
CA ILE A 68 -0.76 3.36 12.24
C ILE A 68 -0.86 1.84 12.40
N ILE A 69 -1.20 1.16 11.31
CA ILE A 69 -1.20 -0.29 11.22
C ILE A 69 -0.12 -0.70 10.22
N PHE A 70 0.91 -1.40 10.68
CA PHE A 70 1.91 -1.99 9.78
C PHE A 70 1.41 -3.32 9.22
N PHE A 71 1.58 -3.52 7.91
CA PHE A 71 1.14 -4.69 7.16
C PHE A 71 2.33 -5.48 6.59
N PRO A 72 2.84 -6.51 7.30
CA PRO A 72 3.83 -7.42 6.75
C PRO A 72 3.18 -8.34 5.72
N HIS A 73 3.64 -8.33 4.47
CA HIS A 73 3.15 -9.29 3.45
C HIS A 73 4.02 -10.54 3.39
N ILE A 74 5.28 -10.44 3.77
CA ILE A 74 6.20 -11.56 3.89
C ILE A 74 7.05 -11.40 5.16
N PHE A 75 7.68 -12.48 5.59
CA PHE A 75 8.47 -12.51 6.82
C PHE A 75 9.54 -11.42 6.90
N SER A 76 10.25 -11.12 5.81
CA SER A 76 11.29 -10.08 5.82
C SER A 76 10.75 -8.66 6.05
N ASP A 77 9.45 -8.41 5.83
CA ASP A 77 8.84 -7.10 6.12
C ASP A 77 8.86 -6.83 7.62
N LEU A 78 8.81 -7.87 8.47
CA LEU A 78 8.89 -7.72 9.92
C LEU A 78 10.22 -7.09 10.35
N LEU A 79 11.31 -7.38 9.64
CA LEU A 79 12.60 -6.73 9.91
C LEU A 79 12.56 -5.23 9.60
N ALA A 80 11.98 -4.85 8.47
CA ALA A 80 11.84 -3.43 8.10
C ALA A 80 10.92 -2.69 9.08
N ILE A 81 9.81 -3.33 9.47
CA ILE A 81 8.88 -2.80 10.46
C ILE A 81 9.59 -2.62 11.81
N TYR A 82 10.38 -3.60 12.24
CA TYR A 82 11.21 -3.48 13.44
C TYR A 82 12.18 -2.29 13.34
N GLU A 83 12.92 -2.15 12.25
CA GLU A 83 13.89 -1.06 12.05
C GLU A 83 13.19 0.32 12.10
N VAL A 84 12.01 0.46 11.47
CA VAL A 84 11.20 1.69 11.56
C VAL A 84 10.68 1.93 12.98
N LEU A 85 10.13 0.90 13.62
CA LEU A 85 9.62 1.00 14.98
C LEU A 85 10.74 1.39 15.95
N ASP A 86 11.95 0.83 15.84
CA ASP A 86 13.04 1.15 16.76
C ASP A 86 13.41 2.64 16.73
N ALA A 87 13.28 3.29 15.56
CA ALA A 87 13.51 4.72 15.36
C ALA A 87 12.31 5.65 15.72
N ILE A 88 11.12 5.09 15.97
CA ILE A 88 9.91 5.86 16.35
C ILE A 88 9.90 6.17 17.85
N ASP A 89 9.33 7.32 18.23
CA ASP A 89 9.12 7.70 19.63
C ASP A 89 8.34 6.63 20.38
N ASP A 90 8.92 6.17 21.48
CA ASP A 90 8.42 5.09 22.31
C ASP A 90 6.96 5.27 22.78
N ARG A 91 6.53 6.52 22.98
CA ARG A 91 5.14 6.83 23.33
C ARG A 91 4.17 6.33 22.27
N PHE A 92 4.45 6.59 20.99
CA PHE A 92 3.57 6.22 19.89
C PHE A 92 3.56 4.72 19.64
N ARG A 93 4.71 4.05 19.77
CA ARG A 93 4.82 2.59 19.63
C ARG A 93 3.92 1.85 20.60
N ARG A 94 3.72 2.40 21.81
CA ARG A 94 2.92 1.79 22.87
C ARG A 94 1.43 2.11 22.80
N THR A 95 1.03 3.16 22.07
CA THR A 95 -0.35 3.68 22.17
C THR A 95 -1.07 3.88 20.85
N ARG A 96 -0.36 4.02 19.73
CA ARG A 96 -0.96 4.40 18.43
C ARG A 96 -0.39 3.66 17.23
N ILE A 97 0.43 2.64 17.46
CA ILE A 97 0.98 1.83 16.39
C ILE A 97 0.75 0.36 16.73
N VAL A 98 0.29 -0.38 15.73
CA VAL A 98 0.08 -1.83 15.80
C VAL A 98 0.65 -2.48 14.56
N VAL A 99 1.05 -3.74 14.68
CA VAL A 99 1.50 -4.57 13.56
C VAL A 99 0.44 -5.64 13.33
N SER A 100 -0.14 -5.66 12.14
CA SER A 100 -1.08 -6.71 11.75
C SER A 100 -0.35 -8.07 11.64
N PRO A 101 -1.07 -9.20 11.78
CA PRO A 101 -0.45 -10.51 11.75
C PRO A 101 0.12 -10.84 10.38
N CYS A 102 1.31 -11.46 10.36
CA CYS A 102 1.91 -12.01 9.14
C CYS A 102 1.32 -13.41 8.87
N LEU A 103 0.07 -13.43 8.39
CA LEU A 103 -0.68 -14.66 8.16
C LEU A 103 -0.24 -15.40 6.90
N THR A 104 -0.39 -16.73 6.91
CA THR A 104 -0.13 -17.60 5.76
C THR A 104 -1.24 -18.65 5.64
N GLY A 105 -1.51 -19.10 4.42
CA GLY A 105 -2.55 -20.08 4.12
C GLY A 105 -3.81 -19.45 3.52
N ALA A 106 -4.61 -20.30 2.86
CA ALA A 106 -5.83 -19.87 2.16
C ALA A 106 -6.83 -19.21 3.12
N GLY A 107 -7.46 -18.11 2.69
CA GLY A 107 -8.39 -17.31 3.48
C GLY A 107 -7.73 -16.24 4.34
N SER A 108 -6.41 -16.25 4.52
CA SER A 108 -5.68 -15.19 5.24
C SER A 108 -5.77 -13.84 4.52
N GLU A 109 -5.87 -13.88 3.19
CA GLU A 109 -6.06 -12.71 2.35
C GLU A 109 -7.36 -11.97 2.66
N GLU A 110 -8.43 -12.68 3.03
CA GLU A 110 -9.72 -12.04 3.35
C GLU A 110 -9.63 -11.19 4.61
N TYR A 111 -8.95 -11.70 5.64
CA TYR A 111 -8.67 -10.95 6.87
C TYR A 111 -7.82 -9.71 6.58
N ILE A 112 -6.69 -9.88 5.88
CA ILE A 112 -5.76 -8.78 5.61
C ILE A 112 -6.41 -7.73 4.70
N PHE A 113 -7.15 -8.14 3.67
CA PHE A 113 -7.87 -7.21 2.81
C PHE A 113 -9.03 -6.54 3.52
N GLY A 114 -9.74 -7.26 4.39
CA GLY A 114 -10.75 -6.68 5.28
C GLY A 114 -10.14 -5.58 6.15
N LEU A 115 -9.01 -5.85 6.81
CA LEU A 115 -8.32 -4.86 7.64
C LEU A 115 -7.82 -3.65 6.83
N TYR A 116 -7.38 -3.86 5.57
CA TYR A 116 -7.06 -2.76 4.66
C TYR A 116 -8.25 -1.82 4.44
N LYS A 117 -9.48 -2.33 4.28
CA LYS A 117 -10.68 -1.50 4.05
C LYS A 117 -10.99 -0.55 5.21
N GLU A 118 -10.51 -0.88 6.40
CA GLU A 118 -10.69 -0.08 7.62
C GLU A 118 -9.67 1.06 7.73
N CYS A 119 -8.73 1.16 6.78
CA CYS A 119 -7.78 2.26 6.70
C CYS A 119 -8.30 3.41 5.81
N ASP A 120 -8.09 4.65 6.26
CA ASP A 120 -8.39 5.85 5.47
C ASP A 120 -7.37 6.06 4.35
N ILE A 121 -6.10 5.71 4.61
CA ILE A 121 -4.98 5.79 3.67
C ILE A 121 -4.14 4.53 3.78
N VAL A 122 -3.59 4.08 2.64
CA VAL A 122 -2.53 3.06 2.61
C VAL A 122 -1.26 3.63 1.98
N MET A 123 -0.10 3.34 2.58
CA MET A 123 1.22 3.65 2.05
C MET A 123 2.03 2.37 1.89
N GLY A 124 2.52 2.06 0.69
CA GLY A 124 3.09 0.74 0.43
C GLY A 124 4.34 0.71 -0.45
N MET A 125 5.36 -0.03 -0.02
CA MET A 125 6.56 -0.36 -0.79
C MET A 125 6.45 -1.68 -1.57
N ARG A 126 5.49 -2.55 -1.24
CA ARG A 126 5.20 -3.75 -2.02
C ARG A 126 4.10 -3.52 -3.04
N PHE A 127 4.24 -4.20 -4.17
CA PHE A 127 3.25 -4.19 -5.24
C PHE A 127 1.84 -4.53 -4.73
N HIS A 128 1.69 -5.59 -3.94
CA HIS A 128 0.40 -6.05 -3.40
C HIS A 128 -0.28 -5.00 -2.50
N SER A 129 0.47 -4.32 -1.62
CA SER A 129 -0.07 -3.24 -0.81
C SER A 129 -0.72 -2.15 -1.67
N ASN A 130 -0.15 -1.85 -2.84
CA ASN A 130 -0.65 -0.82 -3.73
C ASN A 130 -1.86 -1.32 -4.54
N VAL A 131 -1.74 -2.44 -5.26
CA VAL A 131 -2.84 -2.94 -6.11
C VAL A 131 -4.07 -3.32 -5.31
N CYS A 132 -3.91 -3.92 -4.12
CA CYS A 132 -5.05 -4.32 -3.29
C CYS A 132 -5.78 -3.09 -2.75
N SER A 133 -5.05 -2.03 -2.38
CA SER A 133 -5.65 -0.79 -1.88
C SER A 133 -6.35 -0.01 -2.98
N ILE A 134 -5.72 0.11 -4.15
CA ILE A 134 -6.31 0.74 -5.33
C ILE A 134 -7.59 -0.01 -5.75
N ALA A 135 -7.56 -1.35 -5.85
CA ALA A 135 -8.72 -2.15 -6.22
C ALA A 135 -9.89 -2.01 -5.24
N GLN A 136 -9.60 -1.68 -3.98
CA GLN A 136 -10.60 -1.44 -2.92
C GLN A 136 -11.00 0.04 -2.82
N ASN A 137 -10.51 0.89 -3.72
CA ASN A 137 -10.72 2.34 -3.74
C ASN A 137 -10.20 3.07 -2.50
N ILE A 138 -9.21 2.51 -1.80
CA ILE A 138 -8.61 3.14 -0.63
C ILE A 138 -7.55 4.15 -1.12
N PRO A 139 -7.60 5.43 -0.72
CA PRO A 139 -6.56 6.41 -1.06
C PRO A 139 -5.16 5.86 -0.74
N THR A 140 -4.34 5.72 -1.78
CA THR A 140 -3.03 5.07 -1.66
C THR A 140 -1.91 6.04 -2.03
N ILE A 141 -0.80 5.98 -1.29
CA ILE A 141 0.46 6.66 -1.63
C ILE A 141 1.52 5.58 -1.88
N ALA A 142 2.08 5.56 -3.09
CA ALA A 142 3.12 4.61 -3.42
C ALA A 142 4.45 5.05 -2.80
N LEU A 143 5.00 4.23 -1.90
CA LEU A 143 6.35 4.41 -1.37
C LEU A 143 7.34 3.75 -2.35
N CYS A 144 7.69 4.46 -3.41
CA CYS A 144 8.45 3.91 -4.52
C CYS A 144 9.96 3.94 -4.24
N SER A 145 10.57 2.76 -4.18
CA SER A 145 12.02 2.57 -4.24
C SER A 145 12.44 1.59 -5.34
N TYR A 146 11.47 1.16 -6.16
CA TYR A 146 11.70 0.14 -7.18
C TYR A 146 10.76 0.33 -8.37
N LYS A 147 11.31 0.13 -9.58
CA LYS A 147 10.68 0.43 -10.87
C LYS A 147 9.27 -0.17 -11.04
N LYS A 148 9.02 -1.36 -10.51
CA LYS A 148 7.73 -2.06 -10.66
C LYS A 148 6.54 -1.25 -10.12
N ILE A 149 6.72 -0.49 -9.04
CA ILE A 149 5.65 0.37 -8.51
C ILE A 149 5.42 1.56 -9.44
N LEU A 150 6.51 2.21 -9.88
CA LEU A 150 6.42 3.35 -10.78
C LEU A 150 5.69 2.98 -12.09
N ASP A 151 6.02 1.82 -12.67
CA ASP A 151 5.41 1.35 -13.91
C ASP A 151 3.90 1.09 -13.73
N LEU A 152 3.48 0.48 -12.60
CA LEU A 152 2.05 0.32 -12.26
C LEU A 152 1.32 1.65 -12.23
N TYR A 153 1.82 2.62 -11.46
CA TYR A 153 1.16 3.92 -11.30
C TYR A 153 1.16 4.72 -12.59
N LYS A 154 2.16 4.54 -13.46
CA LYS A 154 2.18 5.10 -14.82
C LYS A 154 1.10 4.51 -15.70
N GLU A 155 0.97 3.19 -15.70
CA GLU A 155 0.01 2.48 -16.55
C GLU A 155 -1.44 2.85 -16.25
N ILE A 156 -1.77 3.03 -14.96
CA ILE A 156 -3.14 3.35 -14.52
C ILE A 156 -3.41 4.85 -14.36
N GLY A 157 -2.47 5.71 -14.77
CA GLY A 157 -2.65 7.17 -14.76
C GLY A 157 -2.69 7.79 -13.36
N LEU A 158 -1.96 7.24 -12.40
CA LEU A 158 -1.90 7.69 -11.00
C LEU A 158 -0.50 8.16 -10.56
N LEU A 159 0.39 8.55 -11.49
CA LEU A 159 1.76 8.95 -11.15
C LEU A 159 1.87 10.03 -10.09
N ASP A 160 0.88 10.92 -9.98
CA ASP A 160 0.86 11.94 -8.95
C ASP A 160 0.90 11.32 -7.54
N ARG A 161 0.37 10.11 -7.35
CA ARG A 161 0.28 9.36 -6.08
C ARG A 161 1.59 8.70 -5.65
N VAL A 162 2.67 8.84 -6.41
CA VAL A 162 3.97 8.22 -6.14
C VAL A 162 4.87 9.18 -5.35
N VAL A 163 5.52 8.67 -4.31
CA VAL A 163 6.64 9.32 -3.63
C VAL A 163 7.86 8.42 -3.78
N GLU A 164 8.94 8.94 -4.39
CA GLU A 164 10.21 8.22 -4.48
C GLU A 164 10.96 8.30 -3.15
N VAL A 165 10.78 7.29 -2.30
CA VAL A 165 11.31 7.24 -0.93
C VAL A 165 12.80 6.95 -0.84
N ASN A 166 13.44 6.68 -1.97
CA ASN A 166 14.88 6.50 -2.09
C ASN A 166 15.61 7.75 -2.58
N LYS A 167 14.93 8.91 -2.62
CA LYS A 167 15.49 10.19 -3.06
C LYS A 167 15.65 11.17 -1.91
N ASN A 168 16.67 12.02 -1.99
CA ASN A 168 16.87 13.12 -1.04
C ASN A 168 15.61 14.01 -0.95
N GLY A 169 15.21 14.35 0.28
CA GLY A 169 14.07 15.23 0.54
C GLY A 169 12.69 14.57 0.38
N PHE A 170 12.62 13.24 0.21
CA PHE A 170 11.36 12.52 0.08
C PHE A 170 10.44 12.75 1.29
N ARG A 171 11.00 12.91 2.50
CA ARG A 171 10.23 13.15 3.73
C ARG A 171 9.27 14.32 3.59
N LYS A 172 9.76 15.48 3.13
CA LYS A 172 8.94 16.68 2.95
C LYS A 172 7.82 16.45 1.92
N ILE A 173 8.15 15.75 0.84
CA ILE A 173 7.19 15.40 -0.22
C ILE A 173 6.12 14.46 0.35
N LEU A 174 6.53 13.48 1.14
CA LEU A 174 5.64 12.52 1.80
C LEU A 174 4.69 13.21 2.77
N GLY A 175 5.19 14.06 3.67
CA GLY A 175 4.37 14.81 4.62
C GLY A 175 3.28 15.62 3.92
N GLN A 176 3.65 16.39 2.89
CA GLN A 176 2.69 17.15 2.09
C GLN A 176 1.68 16.23 1.37
N LYS A 177 2.13 15.07 0.87
CA LYS A 177 1.26 14.11 0.18
C LYS A 177 0.25 13.48 1.14
N ILE A 178 0.65 13.21 2.38
CA ILE A 178 -0.24 12.71 3.44
C ILE A 178 -1.30 13.76 3.76
N GLU A 179 -0.91 14.99 4.04
CA GLU A 179 -1.83 16.11 4.34
C GLU A 179 -2.85 16.30 3.21
N ASN A 180 -2.38 16.46 1.97
CA ASN A 180 -3.27 16.64 0.82
C ASN A 180 -4.21 15.43 0.62
N THR A 181 -3.74 14.21 0.93
CA THR A 181 -4.58 13.01 0.81
C THR A 181 -5.68 12.98 1.86
N LEU A 182 -5.40 13.45 3.08
CA LEU A 182 -6.37 13.52 4.16
C LEU A 182 -7.47 14.55 3.87
N ASP A 183 -7.10 15.67 3.24
CA ASP A 183 -8.05 16.70 2.84
C ASP A 183 -8.96 16.24 1.67
N ASP A 184 -8.43 15.37 0.79
CA ASP A 184 -9.11 14.95 -0.45
C ASP A 184 -9.57 13.48 -0.46
N LEU A 185 -9.76 12.83 0.71
CA LEU A 185 -10.07 11.39 0.80
C LEU A 185 -11.19 10.93 -0.16
N ASP A 186 -12.34 11.61 -0.14
CA ASP A 186 -13.50 11.23 -0.96
C ASP A 186 -13.28 11.50 -2.46
N ILE A 187 -12.52 12.54 -2.79
CA ILE A 187 -12.16 12.87 -4.16
C ILE A 187 -11.29 11.75 -4.73
N ILE A 188 -10.28 11.32 -3.98
CA ILE A 188 -9.35 10.25 -4.38
C ILE A 188 -10.08 8.90 -4.45
N LYS A 189 -10.95 8.59 -3.49
CA LYS A 189 -11.82 7.39 -3.52
C LYS A 189 -12.62 7.33 -4.82
N ASN A 190 -13.22 8.45 -5.23
CA ASN A 190 -14.00 8.53 -6.47
C ASN A 190 -13.14 8.49 -7.74
N GLN A 191 -11.91 9.03 -7.70
CA GLN A 191 -10.94 8.84 -8.78
C GLN A 191 -10.60 7.36 -8.95
N TYR A 192 -10.38 6.62 -7.85
CA TYR A 192 -10.02 5.21 -7.91
C TYR A 192 -11.16 4.34 -8.43
N LYS A 193 -12.43 4.67 -8.10
CA LYS A 193 -13.59 4.01 -8.72
C LYS A 193 -13.56 4.08 -10.23
N LYS A 194 -13.28 5.26 -10.80
CA LYS A 194 -13.15 5.46 -12.25
C LYS A 194 -12.00 4.67 -12.84
N VAL A 195 -10.83 4.67 -12.18
CA VAL A 195 -9.67 3.86 -12.60
C VAL A 195 -10.02 2.37 -12.64
N ASN A 196 -10.65 1.85 -11.58
CA ASN A 196 -11.05 0.45 -11.49
C ASN A 196 -12.12 0.08 -12.53
N GLU A 197 -13.07 0.96 -12.81
CA GLU A 197 -14.07 0.79 -13.87
C GLU A 197 -13.43 0.71 -15.26
N ASN A 198 -12.44 1.57 -15.53
CA ASN A 198 -11.68 1.55 -16.79
C ASN A 198 -10.89 0.24 -16.94
N ILE A 199 -10.13 -0.16 -15.91
CA ILE A 199 -9.36 -1.41 -15.90
C ILE A 199 -10.28 -2.61 -16.13
N ARG A 200 -11.45 -2.64 -15.47
CA ARG A 200 -12.44 -3.72 -15.65
C ARG A 200 -12.97 -3.76 -17.08
N THR A 201 -13.23 -2.60 -17.68
CA THR A 201 -13.72 -2.49 -19.06
C THR A 201 -12.68 -2.98 -20.05
N GLU A 202 -11.44 -2.51 -19.94
CA GLU A 202 -10.31 -2.95 -20.77
C GLU A 202 -10.03 -4.45 -20.61
N GLY A 203 -10.04 -4.94 -19.36
CA GLY A 203 -9.90 -6.35 -19.04
C GLY A 203 -10.98 -7.21 -19.71
N ASN A 204 -12.24 -6.79 -19.65
CA ASN A 204 -13.34 -7.50 -20.31
C ASN A 204 -13.17 -7.56 -21.84
N ILE A 205 -12.71 -6.47 -22.46
CA ILE A 205 -12.41 -6.44 -23.90
C ILE A 205 -11.32 -7.46 -24.20
N PHE A 206 -10.20 -7.43 -23.47
CA PHE A 206 -9.10 -8.37 -23.63
C PHE A 206 -9.54 -9.83 -23.45
N TYR A 207 -10.24 -10.15 -22.36
CA TYR A 207 -10.72 -11.51 -22.09
C TYR A 207 -11.66 -12.03 -23.18
N ASN A 208 -12.51 -11.17 -23.73
CA ASN A 208 -13.38 -11.53 -24.84
C ASN A 208 -12.60 -11.86 -26.12
N GLU A 209 -11.56 -11.09 -26.43
CA GLU A 209 -10.68 -11.37 -27.58
C GLU A 209 -9.90 -12.67 -27.39
N VAL A 210 -9.35 -12.90 -26.19
CA VAL A 210 -8.69 -14.17 -25.85
C VAL A 210 -9.66 -15.36 -25.99
N LYS A 211 -10.91 -15.22 -25.52
CA LYS A 211 -11.93 -16.26 -25.65
C LYS A 211 -12.27 -16.55 -27.12
N LYS A 212 -12.42 -15.52 -27.96
CA LYS A 212 -12.63 -15.68 -29.41
C LYS A 212 -11.45 -16.40 -30.08
N TRP A 213 -10.23 -15.98 -29.75
CA TRP A 213 -9.00 -16.61 -30.27
C TRP A 213 -8.93 -18.10 -29.87
N TYR A 214 -9.17 -18.42 -28.61
CA TYR A 214 -9.18 -19.79 -28.11
C TYR A 214 -10.21 -20.67 -28.83
N GLN A 215 -11.44 -20.17 -28.98
CA GLN A 215 -12.52 -20.89 -29.68
C GLN A 215 -12.20 -21.12 -31.16
N LYS A 216 -11.58 -20.15 -31.86
CA LYS A 216 -11.21 -20.26 -33.27
C LYS A 216 -10.07 -21.24 -33.51
N THR A 217 -9.10 -21.30 -32.58
CA THR A 217 -7.89 -22.12 -32.73
C THR A 217 -8.09 -23.55 -32.24
N CYS A 218 -8.81 -23.77 -31.14
CA CYS A 218 -8.97 -25.11 -30.57
C CYS A 218 -10.13 -25.91 -31.18
N LYS A 219 -11.18 -25.28 -31.73
CA LYS A 219 -12.24 -25.99 -32.48
C LYS A 219 -11.81 -26.46 -33.87
N LYS A 220 -10.62 -26.08 -34.35
CA LYS A 220 -10.07 -26.58 -35.62
C LYS A 220 -9.33 -27.92 -35.48
N HIS A 221 -9.16 -28.42 -34.26
CA HIS A 221 -8.42 -29.65 -33.95
C HIS A 221 -9.27 -30.71 -33.22
N MET A 222 -10.60 -30.55 -33.22
CA MET A 222 -11.60 -31.60 -32.97
C MET A 222 -12.39 -31.83 -34.25
#